data_AF-A0A6L9EI00-F1
#
_entry.id   AF-A0A6L9EI00-F1
#
_cell.length_a   1.000
_cell.length_b   1.000
_cell.length_c   1.000
_cell.angle_alpha   90.00
_cell.angle_beta   90.00
_cell.angle_gamma   90.00
#
_symmetry.space_group_name_H-M   'P 1'
#
loop_
_entity.id
_entity.type
_entity.pdbx_description
1 polymer ?
#
loop_
_entity_poly.entity_id
_entity_poly.type
_entity_poly.pdbx_seq_one_letter_code
_entity_poly.pdbx_strand_id
1 'polypeptide(L)'
;MTIKRIFFAEDIGSRELDYSKLDTDVIVHLENGDHYKAHFISLNELVDAVEESYRKRSEMAKRYYWSKNMVIVKDLKREELHPMITDMIDEGDFQLIFEKLSP
;
A
#
# COMPACT_ATOMS: atom_id res chain seq x y z
N MET A 1 -16.63 4.44 8.33
CA MET A 1 -16.02 5.59 7.62
C MET A 1 -16.47 5.50 6.17
N THR A 2 -16.89 6.60 5.51
CA THR A 2 -17.41 6.51 4.13
C THR A 2 -16.37 6.96 3.12
N ILE A 3 -16.02 6.08 2.19
CA ILE A 3 -15.03 6.32 1.13
C ILE A 3 -15.66 7.21 0.06
N LYS A 4 -14.99 8.33 -0.25
CA LYS A 4 -15.33 9.22 -1.36
C LYS A 4 -14.56 8.85 -2.62
N ARG A 5 -13.27 8.58 -2.47
CA ARG A 5 -12.38 8.22 -3.59
C ARG A 5 -11.16 7.47 -3.08
N ILE A 6 -10.66 6.55 -3.90
CA ILE A 6 -9.36 5.88 -3.71
C ILE A 6 -8.54 6.09 -4.98
N PHE A 7 -7.24 6.32 -4.84
CA PHE A 7 -6.31 6.40 -5.96
C PHE A 7 -4.89 6.06 -5.51
N PHE A 8 -4.07 5.63 -6.47
CA PHE A 8 -2.65 5.44 -6.28
C PHE A 8 -1.93 6.78 -6.43
N ALA A 9 -0.83 7.01 -5.70
CA ALA A 9 -0.01 8.20 -5.88
C ALA A 9 0.54 8.30 -7.32
N GLU A 10 0.76 7.17 -7.97
CA GLU A 10 1.26 7.08 -9.35
C GLU A 10 0.17 7.24 -10.44
N ASP A 11 -1.12 7.21 -10.09
CA ASP A 11 -2.25 7.47 -11.02
C ASP A 11 -2.25 8.93 -11.55
N ILE A 12 -1.30 9.78 -11.11
CA ILE A 12 -1.14 11.18 -11.55
C ILE A 12 -0.45 11.27 -12.94
N GLY A 13 0.05 10.16 -13.49
CA GLY A 13 0.46 10.05 -14.89
C GLY A 13 -0.31 8.93 -15.58
N SER A 14 -0.70 9.11 -16.84
CA SER A 14 -1.52 8.19 -17.66
C SER A 14 -0.86 6.83 -17.99
N ARG A 15 -0.24 6.18 -17.01
CA ARG A 15 0.38 4.86 -17.14
C ARG A 15 -0.51 3.83 -16.47
N GLU A 16 -0.79 2.76 -17.19
CA GLU A 16 -1.43 1.58 -16.63
C GLU A 16 -0.45 0.94 -15.63
N LEU A 17 -0.90 0.79 -14.38
CA LEU A 17 -0.09 0.21 -13.32
C LEU A 17 0.04 -1.31 -13.52
N ASP A 18 1.27 -1.80 -13.44
CA ASP A 18 1.54 -3.24 -13.32
C ASP A 18 1.34 -3.65 -11.86
N TYR A 19 0.13 -4.11 -11.54
CA TYR A 19 -0.22 -4.54 -10.19
C TYR A 19 0.63 -5.72 -9.67
N SER A 20 1.29 -6.47 -10.55
CA SER A 20 2.21 -7.54 -10.15
C SER A 20 3.55 -7.02 -9.61
N LYS A 21 3.83 -5.73 -9.84
CA LYS A 21 5.01 -4.98 -9.37
C LYS A 21 4.60 -3.73 -8.60
N LEU A 22 3.48 -3.82 -7.90
CA LEU A 22 2.96 -2.72 -7.11
C LEU A 22 3.98 -2.37 -6.01
N ASP A 23 4.40 -1.11 -5.96
CA ASP A 23 5.20 -0.50 -4.90
C ASP A 23 4.83 0.98 -4.86
N THR A 24 3.69 1.29 -4.23
CA THR A 24 3.06 2.61 -4.39
C THR A 24 2.21 2.99 -3.19
N ASP A 25 1.98 4.28 -3.01
CA ASP A 25 1.09 4.76 -1.95
C ASP A 25 -0.38 4.75 -2.42
N VAL A 26 -1.25 4.19 -1.59
CA VAL A 26 -2.71 4.27 -1.75
C VAL A 26 -3.24 5.39 -0.88
N ILE A 27 -3.98 6.30 -1.50
CA ILE A 27 -4.60 7.44 -0.85
C ILE A 27 -6.12 7.24 -0.82
N VAL A 28 -6.69 7.34 0.38
CA VAL A 28 -8.13 7.23 0.63
C VAL A 28 -8.66 8.59 1.07
N HIS A 29 -9.60 9.11 0.29
CA HIS A 29 -10.36 10.31 0.64
C HIS A 29 -11.70 9.89 1.20
N LEU A 30 -12.03 10.41 2.37
CA LEU A 30 -13.33 10.18 3.01
C LEU A 30 -14.29 11.33 2.72
N GLU A 31 -15.58 11.06 2.87
CA GLU A 31 -16.63 12.08 2.68
C GLU A 31 -16.56 13.22 3.71
N ASN A 32 -16.00 12.97 4.89
CA ASN A 32 -15.82 13.97 5.94
C ASN A 32 -14.63 14.93 5.67
N GLY A 33 -13.92 14.76 4.54
CA GLY A 33 -12.75 15.56 4.18
C GLY A 33 -11.43 15.05 4.76
N ASP A 34 -11.43 13.95 5.51
CA ASP A 34 -10.19 13.34 5.98
C ASP A 34 -9.49 12.57 4.85
N HIS A 35 -8.16 12.64 4.86
CA HIS A 35 -7.29 11.98 3.90
C HIS A 35 -6.39 10.99 4.64
N TYR A 36 -6.19 9.82 4.05
CA TYR A 36 -5.43 8.72 4.64
C TYR A 36 -4.48 8.12 3.62
N LYS A 37 -3.33 7.62 4.08
CA LYS A 37 -2.30 6.99 3.25
C LYS A 37 -1.80 5.69 3.86
N ALA A 38 -1.65 4.68 3.04
CA ALA A 38 -0.86 3.49 3.34
C ALA A 38 -0.02 3.10 2.13
N HIS A 39 1.13 2.51 2.39
CA HIS A 39 2.03 2.02 1.38
C HIS A 39 1.64 0.59 0.96
N PHE A 40 1.46 0.34 -0.32
CA PHE A 40 1.06 -0.96 -0.85
C PHE A 40 2.19 -1.55 -1.66
N ILE A 41 2.60 -2.76 -1.31
CA ILE A 41 3.62 -3.51 -2.03
C ILE A 41 3.08 -4.89 -2.44
N SER A 42 3.35 -5.30 -3.67
CA SER A 42 3.05 -6.65 -4.12
C SER A 42 4.00 -7.65 -3.46
N LEU A 43 3.52 -8.87 -3.20
CA LEU A 43 4.37 -9.92 -2.61
C LEU A 43 5.58 -10.23 -3.50
N ASN A 44 5.43 -10.20 -4.82
CA ASN A 44 6.53 -10.46 -5.76
C ASN A 44 7.60 -9.37 -5.65
N GLU A 45 7.20 -8.10 -5.65
CA GLU A 45 8.14 -6.98 -5.52
C GLU A 45 8.86 -7.00 -4.16
N LEU A 46 8.15 -7.36 -3.08
CA LEU A 46 8.76 -7.54 -1.77
C LEU A 46 9.80 -8.66 -1.77
N VAL A 47 9.51 -9.80 -2.40
CA VAL A 47 10.46 -10.92 -2.52
C VAL A 47 11.68 -10.50 -3.32
N ASP A 48 11.49 -9.82 -4.45
CA ASP A 48 12.58 -9.32 -5.29
C ASP A 48 13.47 -8.33 -4.53
N ALA A 49 12.89 -7.39 -3.78
CA ALA A 49 13.62 -6.44 -2.95
C ALA A 49 14.44 -7.14 -1.85
N VAL A 50 13.88 -8.18 -1.24
CA VAL A 50 14.57 -9.00 -0.23
C VAL A 50 15.73 -9.77 -0.88
N GLU A 51 15.50 -10.45 -2.01
CA GLU A 51 16.55 -11.18 -2.72
C GLU A 51 17.70 -10.28 -3.18
N GLU A 52 17.38 -9.09 -3.71
CA GLU A 52 18.39 -8.13 -4.13
C GLU A 52 19.26 -7.69 -2.94
N SER A 53 18.63 -7.48 -1.78
CA SER A 53 19.34 -7.12 -0.55
C SER A 53 20.33 -8.21 -0.12
N TYR A 54 20.00 -9.49 -0.30
CA TYR A 54 20.91 -10.61 -0.03
C TYR A 54 22.06 -10.69 -1.03
N ARG A 55 21.81 -10.42 -2.32
CA ARG A 55 22.83 -10.47 -3.37
C ARG A 55 23.88 -9.38 -3.21
N LYS A 56 23.48 -8.19 -2.73
CA LYS A 56 24.36 -7.01 -2.60
C LYS A 56 25.39 -7.06 -1.46
N ARG A 57 25.48 -8.16 -0.67
CA ARG A 57 26.45 -8.44 0.41
C ARG A 57 27.27 -7.22 0.88
N SER A 58 26.60 -6.32 1.59
CA SER A 58 27.22 -5.43 2.56
C SER A 58 26.79 -5.95 3.93
N GLU A 59 27.74 -6.05 4.87
CA GLU A 59 27.80 -6.87 6.09
C GLU A 59 26.64 -6.81 7.12
N MET A 60 25.50 -6.22 6.78
CA MET A 60 24.26 -6.28 7.54
C MET A 60 23.14 -6.82 6.66
N ALA A 61 23.12 -8.14 6.43
CA ALA A 61 21.86 -8.81 6.12
C ALA A 61 20.95 -8.56 7.33
N LYS A 62 20.00 -7.63 7.20
CA LYS A 62 19.12 -7.24 8.30
C LYS A 62 18.37 -8.49 8.74
N ARG A 63 18.52 -8.89 10.00
CA ARG A 63 17.81 -10.05 10.57
C ARG A 63 16.30 -9.82 10.70
N TYR A 64 15.85 -8.59 10.45
CA TYR A 64 14.47 -8.17 10.53
C TYR A 64 14.23 -7.02 9.55
N TYR A 65 13.01 -6.94 9.04
CA TYR A 65 12.51 -5.80 8.27
C TYR A 65 11.47 -5.10 9.13
N TRP A 66 11.48 -3.78 9.12
CA TRP A 66 10.46 -2.98 9.76
C TRP A 66 9.76 -2.16 8.69
N SER A 67 8.44 -2.05 8.79
CA SER A 67 7.65 -1.20 7.92
C SER A 67 6.53 -0.57 8.75
N LYS A 68 6.15 0.65 8.39
CA LYS A 68 5.06 1.39 9.01
C LYS A 68 4.00 1.60 7.93
N ASN A 69 2.73 1.37 8.29
CA ASN A 69 1.58 1.66 7.43
C ASN A 69 1.65 0.97 6.06
N MET A 70 2.02 -0.31 6.05
CA MET A 70 2.23 -1.07 4.82
C MET A 70 1.27 -2.25 4.69
N VAL A 71 0.71 -2.41 3.50
CA VAL A 71 -0.13 -3.55 3.11
C VAL A 71 0.62 -4.36 2.06
N ILE A 72 0.77 -5.66 2.32
CA ILE A 72 1.32 -6.60 1.35
C ILE A 72 0.15 -7.23 0.62
N VAL A 73 0.13 -7.11 -0.70
CA VAL A 73 -0.96 -7.62 -1.55
C VAL A 73 -0.46 -8.67 -2.53
N LYS A 74 -1.35 -9.56 -2.95
CA LYS A 74 -1.06 -10.57 -3.96
C LYS A 74 -2.10 -10.49 -5.06
N ASP A 75 -1.64 -10.32 -6.30
CA ASP A 75 -2.48 -10.28 -7.50
C ASP A 75 -3.63 -9.24 -7.42
N LEU A 76 -3.41 -8.14 -6.69
CA LEU A 76 -4.43 -7.11 -6.45
C LEU A 76 -4.86 -6.47 -7.76
N LYS A 77 -6.16 -6.49 -8.06
CA LYS A 77 -6.70 -5.72 -9.17
C LYS A 77 -7.30 -4.41 -8.70
N ARG A 78 -7.45 -3.46 -9.62
CA ARG A 78 -8.00 -2.14 -9.31
C ARG A 78 -9.39 -2.22 -8.68
N GLU A 79 -10.22 -3.09 -9.25
CA GLU A 79 -11.60 -3.33 -8.81
C GLU A 79 -11.70 -3.93 -7.40
N GLU A 80 -10.62 -4.56 -6.90
CA GLU A 80 -10.56 -5.17 -5.57
C GLU A 80 -10.13 -4.16 -4.48
N LEU A 81 -9.57 -3.02 -4.88
CA LEU A 81 -9.08 -2.02 -3.94
C LEU A 81 -10.20 -1.43 -3.08
N HIS A 82 -11.34 -1.11 -3.69
CA HIS A 82 -12.49 -0.56 -2.96
C HIS A 82 -13.10 -1.54 -1.96
N PRO A 83 -13.49 -2.78 -2.34
CA PRO A 83 -14.04 -3.73 -1.37
C PRO A 83 -13.04 -4.04 -0.27
N MET A 84 -11.75 -4.24 -0.59
CA MET A 84 -10.73 -4.52 0.42
C MET A 84 -10.59 -3.40 1.46
N ILE A 85 -10.56 -2.13 1.04
CA ILE A 85 -10.47 -1.00 1.97
C ILE A 85 -11.77 -0.84 2.77
N THR A 86 -12.91 -1.19 2.19
CA THR A 86 -14.20 -1.20 2.90
C THR A 86 -14.18 -2.24 4.03
N ASP A 87 -13.72 -3.46 3.73
CA ASP A 87 -13.58 -4.53 4.71
C ASP A 87 -12.64 -4.11 5.87
N MET A 88 -11.50 -3.49 5.56
CA MET A 88 -10.58 -2.95 6.59
C MET A 88 -11.24 -1.87 7.47
N ILE A 89 -12.14 -1.06 6.93
CA ILE A 89 -12.90 -0.06 7.70
C ILE A 89 -13.89 -0.75 8.61
N ASP A 90 -14.60 -1.76 8.11
CA ASP A 90 -15.64 -2.46 8.85
C ASP A 90 -15.06 -3.35 9.96
N GLU A 91 -13.87 -3.91 9.75
CA GLU A 91 -13.11 -4.68 10.76
C GLU A 91 -12.40 -3.78 11.79
N GLY A 92 -12.26 -2.48 11.51
CA GLY A 92 -11.59 -1.51 12.38
C GLY A 92 -10.07 -1.43 12.21
N ASP A 93 -9.50 -2.23 11.31
CA ASP A 93 -8.06 -2.27 11.01
C ASP A 93 -7.57 -1.04 10.23
N PHE A 94 -8.48 -0.33 9.56
CA PHE A 94 -8.15 0.81 8.71
C PHE A 94 -7.27 1.84 9.42
N GLN A 95 -7.59 2.22 10.66
CA GLN A 95 -6.83 3.23 11.40
C GLN A 95 -5.47 2.73 11.93
N LEU A 96 -5.25 1.42 11.97
CA LEU A 96 -3.97 0.82 12.34
C LEU A 96 -3.00 0.80 11.16
N ILE A 97 -3.55 0.64 9.96
CA ILE A 97 -2.79 0.48 8.72
C ILE A 97 -2.58 1.82 8.03
N PHE A 98 -3.60 2.67 7.99
CA PHE A 98 -3.57 3.94 7.28
C PHE A 98 -3.23 5.10 8.22
N GLU A 99 -2.23 5.88 7.82
CA GLU A 99 -1.89 7.12 8.49
C GLU A 99 -2.75 8.27 7.96
N LYS A 100 -3.35 9.02 8.89
CA LYS A 100 -4.09 10.22 8.56
C LYS A 100 -3.12 11.29 8.05
N LEU A 101 -3.38 11.82 6.87
CA LEU A 101 -2.64 12.95 6.33
C LEU A 101 -3.16 14.22 7.01
N SER A 102 -2.27 14.92 7.71
CA SER A 102 -2.58 16.23 8.25
C SER A 102 -2.71 17.27 7.12
N PRO A 103 -3.59 18.27 7.26
CA PRO A 103 -3.69 19.40 6.33
C PRO A 103 -2.40 20.21 6.21
#